data_AF-A0A562LGZ2-F1
#
_entry.id   AF-A0A562LGZ2-F1
#
_cell.length_a   1.000
_cell.length_b   1.000
_cell.length_c   1.000
_cell.angle_alpha   90.00
_cell.angle_beta   90.00
_cell.angle_gamma   90.00
#
_symmetry.space_group_name_H-M   'P 1'
#
loop_
_entity.id
_entity.type
_entity.pdbx_description
1 polymer ?
#
loop_
_entity_poly.entity_id
_entity_poly.type
_entity_poly.pdbx_seq_one_letter_code
_entity_poly.pdbx_strand_id
1 'polypeptide(L)'
;MSPDSPTTAEIAPDPQLEKRTRRRFSAPEKLRLLAQADALAHGEQGAWLRRNGLYAAQLSAWRKQQTEHGLEGLQSQAPGRKAADPRE
;
A
#
# COMPACT_ATOMS: atom_id res chain seq x y z
N MET A 1 -43.81 21.58 -20.93
CA MET A 1 -43.14 20.35 -21.40
C MET A 1 -41.67 20.71 -21.58
N SER A 2 -40.87 20.56 -20.52
CA SER A 2 -39.43 20.85 -20.56
C SER A 2 -38.71 19.51 -20.70
N PRO A 3 -37.85 19.31 -21.71
CA PRO A 3 -37.21 18.03 -21.91
C PRO A 3 -36.12 17.82 -20.85
N ASP A 4 -36.16 16.64 -20.22
CA ASP A 4 -35.12 16.10 -19.35
C ASP A 4 -33.74 16.23 -20.01
N SER A 5 -32.82 16.90 -19.32
CA SER A 5 -31.41 16.85 -19.68
C SER A 5 -30.87 15.45 -19.38
N PRO A 6 -30.20 14.77 -20.33
CA PRO A 6 -29.55 13.51 -20.01
C PRO A 6 -28.42 13.80 -19.02
N THR A 7 -28.49 13.20 -17.85
CA THR A 7 -27.36 13.08 -16.93
C THR A 7 -26.31 12.23 -17.65
N THR A 8 -25.41 12.89 -18.38
CA THR A 8 -24.20 12.28 -18.90
C THR A 8 -23.36 11.87 -17.69
N ALA A 9 -23.45 10.60 -17.32
CA ALA A 9 -22.54 9.97 -16.38
C ALA A 9 -21.16 9.89 -17.03
N GLU A 10 -20.41 10.98 -16.98
CA GLU A 10 -19.01 11.03 -17.42
C GLU A 10 -18.17 10.23 -16.43
N ILE A 11 -17.88 8.97 -16.78
CA ILE A 11 -17.01 8.09 -15.99
C ILE A 11 -15.58 8.55 -16.26
N ALA A 12 -15.05 9.42 -15.39
CA ALA A 12 -13.64 9.81 -15.43
C ALA A 12 -12.77 8.57 -15.16
N PRO A 13 -11.85 8.20 -16.08
CA PRO A 13 -10.97 7.06 -15.87
C PRO A 13 -9.99 7.34 -14.73
N ASP A 14 -9.81 6.37 -13.83
CA ASP A 14 -8.82 6.49 -12.75
C ASP A 14 -7.41 6.46 -13.37
N PRO A 15 -6.63 7.55 -13.26
CA PRO A 15 -5.29 7.63 -13.85
C PRO A 15 -4.32 6.56 -13.29
N GLN A 16 -4.64 5.93 -12.15
CA GLN A 16 -3.89 4.77 -11.64
C GLN A 16 -4.02 3.52 -12.52
N LEU A 17 -5.12 3.40 -13.28
CA LEU A 17 -5.39 2.26 -14.17
C LEU A 17 -4.81 2.46 -15.57
N GLU A 18 -4.56 3.70 -15.99
CA GLU A 18 -4.07 4.01 -17.35
C GLU A 18 -2.55 3.82 -17.52
N LYS A 19 -1.79 3.83 -16.43
CA LYS A 19 -0.32 3.72 -16.46
C LYS A 19 0.16 2.62 -15.53
N ARG A 20 1.17 1.85 -15.97
CA ARG A 20 1.85 0.86 -15.11
C ARG A 20 2.55 1.57 -13.95
N THR A 21 1.85 1.70 -12.83
CA THR A 21 2.32 2.35 -11.61
C THR A 21 2.80 1.31 -10.58
N ARG A 22 3.76 1.69 -9.73
CA ARG A 22 4.18 0.86 -8.59
C ARG A 22 3.11 0.94 -7.51
N ARG A 23 2.71 -0.22 -6.98
CA ARG A 23 1.72 -0.30 -5.89
C ARG A 23 2.24 0.44 -4.66
N ARG A 24 1.43 1.35 -4.12
CA ARG A 24 1.72 2.09 -2.88
C ARG A 24 0.75 1.64 -1.81
N PHE A 25 1.23 1.51 -0.58
CA PHE A 25 0.41 1.20 0.57
C PHE A 25 0.51 2.35 1.56
N SER A 26 -0.63 2.91 1.92
CA SER A 26 -0.74 3.86 3.02
C SER A 26 -0.44 3.17 4.37
N ALA A 27 -0.07 3.94 5.39
CA ALA A 27 0.14 3.40 6.74
C ALA A 27 -1.06 2.59 7.27
N PRO A 28 -2.32 3.07 7.20
CA PRO A 28 -3.47 2.28 7.66
C PRO A 28 -3.70 1.01 6.83
N GLU A 29 -3.40 1.01 5.53
CA GLU A 29 -3.46 -0.21 4.73
C GLU A 29 -2.40 -1.22 5.16
N LYS A 30 -1.16 -0.80 5.40
CA LYS A 30 -0.11 -1.70 5.90
C LYS A 30 -0.48 -2.32 7.24
N LEU A 31 -1.11 -1.56 8.14
CA LEU A 31 -1.62 -2.09 9.41
C LEU A 31 -2.67 -3.17 9.22
N ARG A 32 -3.65 -2.91 8.36
CA ARG A 32 -4.70 -3.89 8.04
C ARG A 32 -4.09 -5.16 7.45
N LEU A 33 -3.10 -5.02 6.56
CA LEU A 33 -2.39 -6.14 5.95
C LEU A 33 -1.57 -6.94 6.96
N LEU A 34 -0.89 -6.26 7.90
CA LEU A 34 -0.16 -6.92 9.00
C LEU A 34 -1.13 -7.72 9.88
N ALA A 35 -2.22 -7.11 10.32
CA ALA A 35 -3.22 -7.77 11.14
C ALA A 35 -3.88 -8.97 10.43
N GLN A 36 -4.17 -8.84 9.13
CA GLN A 36 -4.66 -9.96 8.32
C GLN A 36 -3.62 -11.07 8.24
N ALA A 37 -2.35 -10.74 8.01
CA ALA A 37 -1.28 -11.72 7.95
C ALA A 37 -1.07 -12.45 9.29
N ASP A 38 -1.21 -11.75 10.42
CA ASP A 38 -1.09 -12.31 11.77
C ASP A 38 -2.29 -13.19 12.15
N ALA A 39 -3.47 -12.94 11.58
CA ALA A 39 -4.67 -13.75 11.80
C ALA A 39 -4.71 -15.06 10.98
N LEU A 40 -3.81 -15.24 10.01
CA LEU A 40 -3.77 -16.42 9.16
C LEU A 40 -3.12 -17.61 9.86
N ALA A 41 -3.63 -18.80 9.59
CA ALA A 41 -3.03 -20.05 10.05
C ALA A 41 -1.68 -20.31 9.37
N HIS A 42 -0.85 -21.13 10.01
CA HIS A 42 0.41 -21.59 9.45
C HIS A 42 0.17 -22.29 8.11
N GLY A 43 0.80 -21.77 7.05
CA GLY A 43 0.68 -22.29 5.67
C GLY A 43 -0.23 -21.45 4.76
N GLU A 44 -1.19 -20.71 5.31
CA GLU A 44 -2.10 -19.87 4.50
C GLU A 44 -1.48 -18.52 4.12
N GLN A 45 -0.53 -18.05 4.94
CA GLN A 45 0.17 -16.78 4.71
C GLN A 45 0.80 -16.70 3.31
N GLY A 46 1.36 -17.80 2.80
CA GLY A 46 1.97 -17.83 1.46
C GLY A 46 0.97 -17.60 0.33
N ALA A 47 -0.21 -18.22 0.41
CA ALA A 47 -1.27 -18.05 -0.58
C ALA A 47 -1.86 -16.63 -0.51
N TRP A 48 -2.06 -16.11 0.70
CA TRP A 48 -2.55 -14.76 0.91
C TRP A 48 -1.58 -13.69 0.40
N LEU A 49 -0.27 -13.87 0.63
CA LEU A 49 0.78 -12.97 0.11
C LEU A 49 0.73 -12.87 -1.43
N ARG A 50 0.60 -14.00 -2.12
CA ARG A 50 0.49 -14.04 -3.59
C ARG A 50 -0.75 -13.32 -4.11
N ARG A 51 -1.91 -13.52 -3.47
CA ARG A 51 -3.16 -12.81 -3.81
C ARG A 51 -3.04 -11.31 -3.60
N ASN A 52 -2.33 -10.90 -2.56
CA ASN A 52 -2.11 -9.49 -2.24
C ASN A 52 -0.90 -8.89 -2.99
N GLY A 53 -0.14 -9.65 -3.77
CA GLY A 53 1.08 -9.19 -4.45
C GLY A 53 2.15 -8.70 -3.47
N LEU A 54 2.19 -9.29 -2.27
CA LEU A 54 3.12 -8.95 -1.19
C LEU A 54 4.20 -10.02 -1.06
N TYR A 55 5.35 -9.61 -0.54
CA TYR A 55 6.44 -10.51 -0.18
C TYR A 55 6.58 -10.62 1.34
N ALA A 56 6.98 -11.80 1.83
CA ALA A 56 7.21 -12.00 3.27
C ALA A 56 8.23 -11.00 3.85
N ALA A 57 9.26 -10.64 3.07
CA ALA A 57 10.25 -9.62 3.44
C ALA A 57 9.62 -8.23 3.66
N GLN A 58 8.55 -7.87 2.93
CA GLN A 58 7.84 -6.60 3.17
C GLN A 58 7.12 -6.61 4.52
N LEU A 59 6.44 -7.71 4.86
CA LEU A 59 5.78 -7.83 6.17
C LEU A 59 6.81 -7.73 7.30
N SER A 60 7.93 -8.44 7.20
CA SER A 60 8.99 -8.38 8.21
C SER A 60 9.56 -6.96 8.35
N ALA A 61 9.79 -6.25 7.24
CA ALA A 61 10.24 -4.86 7.27
C ALA A 61 9.21 -3.93 7.92
N TRP A 62 7.93 -4.07 7.59
CA TRP A 62 6.85 -3.27 8.18
C TRP A 62 6.65 -3.55 9.67
N ARG A 63 6.76 -4.82 10.11
CA ARG A 63 6.75 -5.16 11.54
C ARG A 63 7.88 -4.47 12.27
N LYS A 64 9.10 -4.52 11.73
CA LYS A 64 10.26 -3.82 12.31
C LYS A 64 10.04 -2.30 12.40
N GLN A 65 9.58 -1.68 11.31
CA GLN A 65 9.27 -0.24 11.26
C GLN A 65 8.19 0.15 12.26
N GLN A 66 7.17 -0.70 12.43
CA GLN A 66 6.11 -0.50 13.41
C GLN A 66 6.65 -0.61 14.84
N THR A 67 7.50 -1.59 15.14
CA THR A 67 8.10 -1.73 16.47
C THR A 67 9.03 -0.57 16.81
N GLU A 68 9.81 -0.06 15.84
CA GLU A 68 10.79 1.01 16.06
C GLU A 68 10.16 2.42 16.09
N HIS A 69 9.12 2.65 15.28
CA HIS A 69 8.58 4.01 15.03
C HIS A 69 7.05 4.07 15.07
N GLY A 70 6.38 3.02 15.55
CA GLY A 70 4.91 2.97 15.62
C GLY A 70 4.24 3.11 14.24
N LEU A 71 3.09 3.78 14.21
CA LEU A 71 2.33 3.99 12.98
C LEU A 71 3.02 4.91 11.98
N GLU A 72 3.87 5.81 12.47
CA GLU A 72 4.63 6.76 11.66
C GLU A 72 5.69 6.04 10.80
N GLY A 73 6.30 4.98 11.33
CA GLY A 73 7.22 4.12 10.58
C GLY A 73 6.60 3.42 9.37
N LEU A 74 5.28 3.21 9.38
CA LEU A 74 4.54 2.61 8.27
C LEU A 74 4.16 3.62 7.19
N GLN A 75 4.32 4.92 7.43
CA GLN A 75 4.08 5.92 6.38
C GLN A 75 5.03 5.70 5.21
N SER A 76 4.52 5.94 4.00
CA SER A 76 5.35 5.86 2.80
C SER A 76 6.37 6.98 2.85
N GLN A 77 7.61 6.67 3.29
CA GLN A 77 8.70 7.63 3.16
C GLN A 77 8.88 7.99 1.68
N ALA A 78 9.04 9.28 1.41
CA ALA A 78 9.26 9.79 0.07
C ALA A 78 10.42 9.01 -0.59
N PRO A 79 10.25 8.52 -1.83
CA PRO A 79 11.33 7.87 -2.54
C PRO A 79 12.44 8.89 -2.78
N GLY A 80 13.52 8.75 -2.01
CA GLY A 80 14.74 9.52 -2.14
C GLY A 80 15.83 8.79 -1.35
N ARG A 81 17.03 8.69 -1.92
CA ARG A 81 18.22 8.30 -1.15
C ARG A 81 18.23 9.14 0.13
N LYS A 82 18.41 8.53 1.30
CA LYS A 82 18.98 9.28 2.43
C LYS A 82 20.24 9.94 1.88
N ALA A 83 20.39 11.25 2.05
CA ALA A 83 21.57 11.97 1.59
C ALA A 83 22.80 11.17 2.01
N ALA A 84 23.71 10.90 1.06
CA ALA A 84 24.99 10.31 1.40
C ALA A 84 25.64 11.22 2.45
N ASP A 85 26.14 10.61 3.51
CA ASP A 85 26.80 11.28 4.62
C ASP A 85 27.91 12.22 4.08
N PRO A 86 27.84 13.54 4.29
CA PRO A 86 28.93 14.43 3.94
C PRO A 86 29.83 14.61 5.17
N ARG A 87 30.70 13.63 5.45
CA ARG A 87 31.87 13.64 6.38
C ARG A 87 32.34 12.18 6.61
N GLU A 88 33.60 11.78 6.62
CA GLU A 88 34.94 12.32 6.32
C GLU A 88 35.81 11.13 5.90
#